data_AF-A0A349E8B7-F1
#
_entry.id   AF-A0A349E8B7-F1
#
_cell.length_a   1.000
_cell.length_b   1.000
_cell.length_c   1.000
_cell.angle_alpha   90.00
_cell.angle_beta   90.00
_cell.angle_gamma   90.00
#
_symmetry.space_group_name_H-M   'P 1'
#
loop_
_entity.id
_entity.type
_entity.pdbx_description
1 polymer ?
#
loop_
_entity_poly.entity_id
_entity_poly.type
_entity_poly.pdbx_seq_one_letter_code
_entity_poly.pdbx_strand_id
1 'polypeptide(L)' 'PGRVYIDGAVYDEFVQILEGRLILTPDGGDAVEFKQGDSLVVPQGYKGYWYMPEKYRELIVINTDYGQSKDGS' A
#
# COMPACT_ATOMS: atom_id res chain seq x y z
N PRO A 1 -11.78 8.57 6.26
CA PRO A 1 -11.93 7.18 6.72
C PRO A 1 -12.42 6.25 5.60
N GLY A 2 -11.71 5.15 5.37
CA GLY A 2 -12.04 4.19 4.32
C GLY A 2 -11.30 2.88 4.49
N ARG A 3 -11.92 1.78 4.02
CA ARG A 3 -11.33 0.44 3.98
C ARG A 3 -11.50 -0.12 2.58
N VAL A 4 -10.41 -0.53 1.96
CA VAL A 4 -10.37 -1.08 0.60
C VAL A 4 -9.72 -2.45 0.66
N TYR A 5 -10.21 -3.39 -0.16
CA TYR A 5 -9.51 -4.65 -0.40
C TYR A 5 -8.73 -4.53 -1.70
N ILE A 6 -7.44 -4.87 -1.66
CA ILE A 6 -6.56 -4.89 -2.82
C ILE A 6 -6.39 -6.33 -3.24
N ASP A 7 -6.65 -6.63 -4.52
CA ASP A 7 -6.43 -7.95 -5.12
C ASP A 7 -5.28 -7.86 -6.13
N GLY A 8 -4.04 -7.84 -5.63
CA GLY A 8 -2.84 -7.78 -6.43
C GLY A 8 -2.46 -6.35 -6.79
N ALA A 9 -1.73 -5.67 -5.90
CA ALA A 9 -1.13 -4.37 -6.20
C ALA A 9 -0.28 -4.43 -7.48
N VAL A 10 -0.42 -3.45 -8.36
CA VAL A 10 0.20 -3.48 -9.70
C VAL A 10 1.68 -3.12 -9.65
N TYR A 11 2.10 -2.32 -8.67
CA TYR A 11 3.46 -1.82 -8.50
C TYR A 11 3.99 -2.12 -7.09
N ASP A 12 5.31 -2.10 -6.95
CA ASP A 12 5.90 -1.80 -5.65
C ASP A 12 5.62 -0.33 -5.32
N GLU A 13 5.12 -0.10 -4.11
CA GLU A 13 4.70 1.22 -3.65
C GLU A 13 5.41 1.57 -2.35
N PHE A 14 6.30 2.56 -2.42
CA PHE A 14 6.79 3.20 -1.20
C PHE A 14 5.73 4.17 -0.70
N VAL A 15 5.43 4.09 0.60
CA VAL A 15 4.46 4.95 1.28
C VAL A 15 5.14 5.63 2.46
N GLN A 16 4.98 6.95 2.56
CA GLN A 16 5.29 7.73 3.75
C GLN A 16 4.00 8.27 4.35
N ILE A 17 3.75 7.95 5.63
CA ILE A 17 2.56 8.45 6.34
C ILE A 17 2.80 9.88 6.82
N LEU A 18 2.04 10.83 6.27
CA LEU A 18 2.17 12.26 6.58
C LEU A 18 1.14 12.74 7.61
N GLU A 19 -0.01 12.07 7.71
CA GLU A 19 -1.07 12.36 8.68
C GLU A 19 -1.92 11.09 8.89
N GLY A 20 -2.36 10.85 10.13
CA GLY A 20 -3.21 9.71 10.48
C GLY A 20 -2.46 8.39 10.56
N ARG A 21 -3.19 7.29 10.31
CA ARG A 21 -2.72 5.91 10.45
C ARG A 21 -3.22 5.02 9.32
N LEU A 22 -2.40 4.04 8.95
CA LEU A 22 -2.68 2.99 7.99
C LEU A 22 -2.58 1.63 8.67
N ILE A 23 -3.61 0.80 8.54
CA ILE A 23 -3.58 -0.60 8.97
C ILE A 23 -3.64 -1.47 7.73
N LEU A 24 -2.56 -2.22 7.48
CA LEU A 24 -2.50 -3.23 6.44
C LEU A 24 -2.78 -4.60 7.05
N THR A 25 -3.66 -5.37 6.44
CA THR A 25 -3.92 -6.76 6.83
C THR A 25 -3.77 -7.63 5.60
N PRO A 26 -2.57 -8.23 5.39
CA PRO A 26 -2.35 -9.16 4.29
C PRO A 26 -3.29 -10.37 4.40
N ASP A 27 -3.65 -10.98 3.27
CA ASP A 27 -4.39 -12.23 3.29
C ASP A 27 -3.61 -13.32 4.04
N GLY A 28 -4.27 -13.95 5.02
CA GLY A 28 -3.66 -14.99 5.85
C GLY A 28 -2.58 -14.47 6.83
N GLY A 29 -2.39 -13.15 6.93
CA GLY A 29 -1.44 -12.52 7.84
C GLY A 29 -2.12 -11.69 8.93
N ASP A 30 -1.31 -11.26 9.89
CA ASP A 30 -1.76 -10.36 10.96
C ASP A 30 -1.81 -8.90 10.49
N ALA A 31 -2.66 -8.11 11.15
CA ALA A 31 -2.73 -6.69 10.92
C ALA A 31 -1.47 -5.97 11.43
N VAL A 32 -0.94 -5.07 10.60
CA VAL A 32 0.21 -4.21 10.92
C VAL A 32 -0.23 -2.76 10.82
N GLU A 33 0.03 -1.99 11.87
CA GLU A 33 -0.33 -0.57 11.97
C GLU A 33 0.89 0.33 11.76
N PHE A 34 0.72 1.33 10.92
CA PHE A 34 1.68 2.39 10.61
C PHE A 34 1.05 3.74 10.94
N LYS A 35 1.82 4.65 11.51
CA LYS A 35 1.36 5.98 11.94
C LYS A 35 2.19 7.08 11.29
N GLN A 36 1.74 8.32 11.47
CA GLN A 36 2.47 9.50 11.02
C GLN A 36 3.96 9.43 11.36
N GLY A 37 4.80 9.63 10.34
CA GLY A 37 6.26 9.54 10.42
C GLY A 37 6.82 8.20 9.96
N ASP A 38 6.03 7.13 9.98
CA ASP A 38 6.46 5.82 9.48
C ASP A 38 6.51 5.79 7.95
N SER A 39 7.35 4.91 7.42
CA SER A 39 7.44 4.58 6.01
C SER A 39 7.43 3.07 5.81
N LEU A 40 6.90 2.62 4.68
CA LEU A 40 6.84 1.22 4.30
C LEU A 40 6.95 1.06 2.79
N VAL A 41 7.25 -0.17 2.36
CA VAL A 41 7.07 -0.60 0.98
C VAL A 41 5.98 -1.66 0.95
N VAL A 42 4.95 -1.43 0.15
CA VAL A 42 3.94 -2.44 -0.19
C VAL A 42 4.37 -3.10 -1.49
N PRO A 43 4.66 -4.41 -1.50
CA PRO A 43 5.20 -5.06 -2.67
C PRO A 43 4.13 -5.24 -3.75
N GLN A 44 4.58 -5.28 -5.01
CA GLN A 44 3.77 -5.75 -6.13
C GLN A 44 3.13 -7.11 -5.79
N GLY A 45 1.85 -7.25 -6.13
CA GLY A 45 1.07 -8.45 -5.86
C GLY A 45 0.48 -8.51 -4.45
N TYR A 46 0.61 -7.47 -3.63
CA TYR A 46 -0.06 -7.39 -2.33
C TYR A 46 -1.56 -7.70 -2.46
N LYS A 47 -2.03 -8.58 -1.58
CA LYS A 47 -3.44 -8.91 -1.40
C LYS A 47 -3.82 -8.75 0.06
N GLY A 48 -4.93 -8.08 0.32
CA GLY A 48 -5.42 -7.86 1.66
C GLY A 48 -6.11 -6.52 1.82
N TYR A 49 -6.39 -6.15 3.07
CA TYR A 49 -7.07 -4.90 3.38
C TYR A 49 -6.10 -3.74 3.56
N TRP A 50 -6.50 -2.59 3.01
CA TRP A 50 -5.91 -1.28 3.24
C TRP A 50 -6.93 -0.44 4.02
N TYR A 51 -6.67 -0.18 5.30
CA TYR A 51 -7.62 0.50 6.18
C TYR A 51 -7.06 1.79 6.76
N MET A 52 -7.77 2.89 6.51
CA MET A 52 -7.47 4.24 7.00
C MET A 52 -8.62 4.66 7.93
N PRO A 53 -8.52 4.43 9.25
CA PRO A 53 -9.63 4.61 10.19
C PRO A 53 -10.02 6.07 10.43
N GLU A 54 -9.16 7.02 10.07
CA GLU A 54 -9.31 8.44 10.38
C GLU A 54 -8.98 9.33 9.16
N LYS A 55 -8.71 10.63 9.39
CA LYS A 55 -8.18 11.50 8.34
C LYS A 55 -6.74 11.07 8.06
N TYR A 56 -6.45 10.80 6.79
CA TYR A 56 -5.21 10.15 6.37
C TYR A 56 -4.60 10.88 5.19
N ARG A 57 -3.27 11.03 5.19
CA ARG A 57 -2.51 11.61 4.07
C ARG A 57 -1.18 10.88 3.95
N GLU A 58 -0.82 10.55 2.73
CA GLU A 58 0.41 9.86 2.39
C GLU A 58 1.12 10.55 1.22
N LEU A 59 2.44 10.31 1.14
CA LEU A 59 3.22 10.50 -0.07
C LEU A 59 3.58 9.11 -0.58
N ILE A 60 3.32 8.85 -1.86
CA ILE A 60 3.65 7.59 -2.50
C ILE A 60 4.68 7.77 -3.60
N VAL A 61 5.53 6.76 -3.79
CA VAL A 61 6.43 6.64 -4.94
C VAL A 61 6.23 5.26 -5.54
N ILE A 62 5.85 5.24 -6.82
CA ILE A 62 5.73 4.03 -7.63
C ILE A 62 6.63 4.17 -8.86
N ASN A 63 7.18 3.05 -9.35
CA ASN A 63 7.85 3.02 -10.64
C ASN A 63 6.90 2.43 -11.69
N THR A 64 6.48 3.26 -12.64
CA THR A 64 5.50 2.90 -13.68
C THR A 64 6.09 2.08 -14.83
N ASP A 65 7.43 2.05 -14.98
CA ASP A 65 8.10 1.44 -16.13
C ASP A 65 8.04 -0.10 -16.08
N TYR A 66 7.87 -0.70 -14.90
CA TYR A 66 7.76 -2.16 -14.73
C TYR A 66 6.52 -2.77 -15.41
N GLY A 67 5.45 -1.99 -15.61
CA GLY A 67 4.22 -2.48 -16.27
C GLY A 67 4.38 -2.66 -17.79
N GLN A 68 5.35 -1.99 -18.41
CA GLN A 68 5.54 -2.00 -19.86
C GLN A 68 6.44 -3.15 -20.34
N SER A 69 7.26 -3.74 -19.46
CA SER A 69 8.21 -4.79 -19.85
C SER A 69 7.62 -6.20 -20.00
N LYS A 70 6.36 -6.43 -19.59
CA LYS A 70 5.72 -7.76 -19.68
C LYS A 70 4.88 -7.99 -20.93
N ASP A 71 4.56 -6.95 -21.70
CA ASP A 71 3.80 -7.06 -22.96
C ASP A 71 4.70 -7.19 -24.21
N GLY A 72 6.01 -7.40 -24.02
CA GLY A 72 7.02 -7.40 -25.09
C GLY A 72 7.80 -8.70 -25.28
N SER A 73 7.27 -9.87 -24.89
CA SER A 73 7.87 -11.18 -25.17
C SER A 73 6.90 -12.19 -25.74
#